data_AF-A0A8H8JUU6-F1
#
_entry.id   AF-A0A8H8JUU6-F1
#
_cell.length_a   1.000
_cell.length_b   1.000
_cell.length_c   1.000
_cell.angle_alpha   90.00
_cell.angle_beta   90.00
_cell.angle_gamma   90.00
#
_symmetry.space_group_name_H-M   'P 1'
#
loop_
_entity.id
_entity.type
_entity.pdbx_description
1 polymer ?
#
loop_
_entity_poly.entity_id
_entity_poly.type
_entity_poly.pdbx_seq_one_letter_code
_entity_poly.pdbx_strand_id
1 'polypeptide(L)'
;MLEFARQTQGEKIPTYYGLQKFQKLLKSRVGDPSKRYASPFGSVYYVNKISEALKQDMSNPHVRPHMNFYPHVDGKHMSQVWHGRKMVHDIPDRFLTPCFRYRDKMFYVDELVRRADDWFIPVRWIMVGPNREPHAIGYIVKDTPAGLHVFRDHRKTVKVSTFLESFCELTARMEIPAFDDESTEFPAKMPHRLRSIAGSRPVYSVPLIIFMDDASGAISKQWNKHWCVYISNAALPREVLQSEYYVRFASTATRAAPLELMQGICESIEEAFATPIVAYDCVAGEEVLAEECSSSGLNSSHFCRTCDVGGSDAYKQSLDGYKSLFTTGNRRVAANTRNIVNERLDMAILPKTVQKIKAAARAPMSRRS
;
A
#
# COMPACT_ATOMS: atom_id res chain seq x y z
N MET A 1 -14.60 -2.53 -32.49
CA MET A 1 -15.03 -1.12 -32.40
C MET A 1 -15.25 -0.50 -33.78
N LEU A 2 -14.24 -0.39 -34.67
CA LEU A 2 -14.47 0.09 -36.04
C LEU A 2 -15.43 -0.79 -36.85
N GLU A 3 -15.27 -2.11 -36.73
CA GLU A 3 -16.16 -3.06 -37.41
C GLU A 3 -17.60 -2.98 -36.88
N PHE A 4 -17.75 -2.82 -35.57
CA PHE A 4 -19.04 -2.58 -34.94
C PHE A 4 -19.69 -1.29 -35.47
N ALA A 5 -18.94 -0.18 -35.52
CA ALA A 5 -19.44 1.08 -36.05
C ALA A 5 -19.89 0.97 -37.52
N ARG A 6 -19.21 0.14 -38.33
CA ARG A 6 -19.63 -0.13 -39.72
C ARG A 6 -20.92 -0.93 -39.77
N GLN A 7 -21.03 -1.96 -38.93
CA GLN A 7 -22.23 -2.80 -38.85
C GLN A 7 -23.45 -2.04 -38.34
N THR A 8 -23.26 -1.00 -37.51
CA THR A 8 -24.33 -0.10 -37.06
C THR A 8 -24.57 1.08 -37.99
N GLN A 9 -24.03 1.07 -39.22
CA GLN A 9 -24.17 2.14 -40.21
C GLN A 9 -23.73 3.52 -39.70
N GLY A 10 -22.72 3.56 -38.84
CA GLY A 10 -22.17 4.82 -38.34
C GLY A 10 -21.60 5.68 -39.47
N GLU A 11 -21.86 6.98 -39.44
CA GLU A 11 -21.28 7.93 -40.40
C GLU A 11 -19.86 8.33 -39.98
N LYS A 12 -19.03 8.72 -40.97
CA LYS A 12 -17.67 9.28 -40.75
C LYS A 12 -16.75 8.38 -39.91
N ILE A 13 -16.82 7.06 -40.12
CA ILE A 13 -15.98 6.10 -39.40
C ILE A 13 -14.51 6.30 -39.79
N PRO A 14 -13.60 6.54 -38.83
CA PRO A 14 -12.18 6.73 -39.15
C PRO A 14 -11.58 5.45 -39.74
N THR A 15 -10.58 5.62 -40.61
CA THR A 15 -9.78 4.48 -41.07
C THR A 15 -9.01 3.85 -39.91
N TYR A 16 -8.61 2.59 -40.04
CA TYR A 16 -7.78 1.94 -39.03
C TYR A 16 -6.48 2.72 -38.78
N TYR A 17 -5.85 3.23 -39.85
CA TYR A 17 -4.70 4.12 -39.76
C TYR A 17 -5.03 5.43 -39.02
N GLY A 18 -6.18 6.06 -39.32
CA GLY A 18 -6.64 7.26 -38.63
C GLY A 18 -6.84 7.05 -37.13
N LEU A 19 -7.48 5.92 -36.74
CA LEU A 19 -7.64 5.55 -35.34
C LEU A 19 -6.28 5.32 -34.66
N GLN A 20 -5.35 4.60 -35.30
CA GLN A 20 -4.00 4.39 -34.74
C GLN A 20 -3.23 5.70 -34.58
N LYS A 21 -3.31 6.61 -35.55
CA LYS A 21 -2.68 7.94 -35.48
C LYS A 21 -3.27 8.76 -34.33
N PHE A 22 -4.59 8.74 -34.17
CA PHE A 22 -5.27 9.40 -33.06
C PHE A 22 -4.92 8.78 -31.70
N GLN A 23 -4.85 7.45 -31.59
CA GLN A 23 -4.42 6.76 -30.38
C GLN A 23 -2.98 7.11 -30.00
N LYS A 24 -2.06 7.17 -30.98
CA LYS A 24 -0.68 7.62 -30.74
C LYS A 24 -0.63 9.07 -30.25
N LEU A 25 -1.41 9.96 -30.88
CA LEU A 25 -1.52 11.36 -30.47
C LEU A 25 -2.09 11.51 -29.05
N LEU A 26 -3.14 10.76 -28.71
CA LEU A 26 -3.69 10.74 -27.36
C LEU A 26 -2.65 10.25 -26.37
N LYS A 27 -2.02 9.09 -26.62
CA LYS A 27 -0.98 8.55 -25.75
C LYS A 27 0.20 9.51 -25.56
N SER A 28 0.60 10.26 -26.58
CA SER A 28 1.64 11.28 -26.44
C SER A 28 1.23 12.50 -25.61
N ARG A 29 -0.09 12.76 -25.49
CA ARG A 29 -0.63 13.90 -24.73
C ARG A 29 -1.03 13.55 -23.30
N VAL A 30 -1.66 12.39 -23.11
CA VAL A 30 -2.24 11.97 -21.82
C VAL A 30 -1.50 10.81 -21.16
N GLY A 31 -0.47 10.26 -21.81
CA GLY A 31 0.27 9.09 -21.36
C GLY A 31 -0.30 7.77 -21.86
N ASP A 32 0.51 6.72 -21.78
CA ASP A 32 0.09 5.34 -22.04
C ASP A 32 0.18 4.55 -20.72
N PRO A 33 -0.95 4.36 -20.01
CA PRO A 33 -0.91 3.67 -18.73
C PRO A 33 -0.73 2.16 -18.92
N SER A 34 -0.99 1.60 -20.11
CA SER A 34 -1.02 0.15 -20.29
C SER A 34 0.36 -0.42 -20.65
N LYS A 35 0.90 -1.27 -19.78
CA LYS A 35 2.14 -2.04 -19.99
C LYS A 35 1.79 -3.46 -20.41
N ARG A 36 2.46 -3.96 -21.47
CA ARG A 36 2.31 -5.33 -21.97
C ARG A 36 3.21 -6.26 -21.18
N TYR A 37 2.66 -7.38 -20.73
CA TYR A 37 3.38 -8.46 -20.07
C TYR A 37 3.31 -9.73 -20.91
N ALA A 38 4.39 -10.50 -20.88
CA ALA A 38 4.44 -11.85 -21.41
C ALA A 38 4.88 -12.75 -20.25
N SER A 39 4.00 -13.67 -19.83
CA SER A 39 4.32 -14.57 -18.73
C SER A 39 5.33 -15.63 -19.17
N PRO A 40 6.06 -16.26 -18.22
CA PRO A 40 6.88 -17.43 -18.51
C PRO A 40 6.10 -18.60 -19.12
N PHE A 41 4.77 -18.62 -18.97
CA PHE A 41 3.88 -19.64 -19.52
C PHE A 41 3.33 -19.29 -20.92
N GLY A 42 3.80 -18.18 -21.52
CA GLY A 42 3.44 -17.75 -22.88
C GLY A 42 2.16 -16.92 -22.96
N SER A 43 1.51 -16.63 -21.84
CA SER A 43 0.31 -15.77 -21.79
C SER A 43 0.70 -14.31 -22.00
N VAL A 44 -0.01 -13.62 -22.89
CA VAL A 44 0.13 -12.17 -23.07
C VAL A 44 -1.05 -11.47 -22.43
N TYR A 45 -0.77 -10.51 -21.57
CA TYR A 45 -1.78 -9.69 -20.89
C TYR A 45 -1.27 -8.26 -20.72
N TYR A 46 -2.14 -7.36 -20.28
CA TYR A 46 -1.84 -5.94 -20.15
C TYR A 46 -2.24 -5.46 -18.78
N VAL A 47 -1.40 -4.64 -18.15
CA VAL A 47 -1.66 -4.05 -16.84
C VAL A 47 -1.57 -2.54 -16.99
N ASN A 48 -2.59 -1.84 -16.50
CA ASN A 48 -2.53 -0.39 -16.33
C ASN A 48 -1.63 -0.07 -15.14
N LYS A 49 -0.68 0.83 -15.35
CA LYS A 49 0.22 1.36 -14.33
C LYS A 49 -0.60 1.99 -13.21
N ILE A 50 -0.44 1.44 -12.01
CA ILE A 50 -1.15 1.88 -10.81
C ILE A 50 -0.77 3.33 -10.47
N SER A 51 0.50 3.68 -10.72
CA SER A 51 1.03 5.02 -10.59
C SER A 51 0.23 6.10 -11.34
N GLU A 52 -0.22 5.80 -12.55
CA GLU A 52 -1.03 6.74 -13.34
C GLU A 52 -2.43 6.92 -12.75
N ALA A 53 -3.01 5.85 -12.18
CA ALA A 53 -4.28 5.95 -11.47
C ALA A 53 -4.16 6.80 -10.19
N LEU A 54 -3.05 6.65 -9.45
CA LEU A 54 -2.80 7.46 -8.25
C LEU A 54 -2.56 8.93 -8.58
N LYS A 55 -1.84 9.26 -9.66
CA LYS A 55 -1.72 10.64 -10.15
C LYS A 55 -3.08 11.26 -10.43
N GLN A 56 -3.96 10.51 -11.07
CA GLN A 56 -5.33 10.96 -11.35
C GLN A 56 -6.11 11.19 -10.06
N ASP A 57 -6.04 10.27 -9.10
CA ASP A 57 -6.72 10.44 -7.81
C ASP A 57 -6.22 11.67 -7.05
N MET A 58 -4.91 11.92 -7.04
CA MET A 58 -4.28 13.06 -6.35
C MET A 58 -4.62 14.41 -7.00
N SER A 59 -4.74 14.45 -8.32
CA SER A 59 -5.08 15.66 -9.08
C SER A 59 -6.58 15.92 -9.19
N ASN A 60 -7.41 14.98 -8.75
CA ASN A 60 -8.85 15.07 -8.89
C ASN A 60 -9.49 15.83 -7.71
N PRO A 61 -10.11 17.01 -7.96
CA PRO A 61 -10.71 17.83 -6.90
C PRO A 61 -11.92 17.20 -6.22
N HIS A 62 -12.51 16.15 -6.79
CA HIS A 62 -13.61 15.39 -6.17
C HIS A 62 -13.15 14.16 -5.39
N VAL A 63 -11.86 13.80 -5.47
CA VAL A 63 -11.30 12.61 -4.81
C VAL A 63 -10.32 13.03 -3.71
N ARG A 64 -9.33 13.85 -4.05
CA ARG A 64 -8.23 14.24 -3.16
C ARG A 64 -8.68 14.83 -1.82
N PRO A 65 -9.72 15.68 -1.71
CA PRO A 65 -10.16 16.22 -0.43
C PRO A 65 -10.61 15.16 0.60
N HIS A 66 -10.98 13.97 0.13
CA HIS A 66 -11.44 12.89 0.99
C HIS A 66 -10.30 11.98 1.47
N MET A 67 -9.08 12.13 0.95
CA MET A 67 -7.97 11.23 1.26
C MET A 67 -7.37 11.48 2.65
N ASN A 68 -6.95 10.40 3.32
CA ASN A 68 -6.20 10.42 4.56
C ASN A 68 -4.97 9.50 4.49
N PHE A 69 -3.79 10.09 4.69
CA PHE A 69 -2.49 9.41 4.56
C PHE A 69 -1.87 8.99 5.89
N TYR A 70 -2.48 9.36 7.02
CA TYR A 70 -1.92 9.14 8.34
C TYR A 70 -2.84 8.21 9.16
N PRO A 71 -2.29 7.19 9.82
CA PRO A 71 -3.04 6.39 10.79
C PRO A 71 -3.68 7.30 11.85
N HIS A 72 -4.91 6.98 12.26
CA HIS A 72 -5.66 7.80 13.21
C HIS A 72 -6.13 6.95 14.39
N VAL A 73 -5.77 7.40 15.59
CA VAL A 73 -6.07 6.74 16.86
C VAL A 73 -7.13 7.55 17.60
N ASP A 74 -8.37 7.06 17.58
CA ASP A 74 -9.51 7.71 18.25
C ASP A 74 -10.24 6.72 19.17
N GLY A 75 -9.59 6.39 20.29
CA GLY A 75 -10.12 5.43 21.26
C GLY A 75 -10.39 4.05 20.65
N LYS A 76 -11.66 3.62 20.67
CA LYS A 76 -12.11 2.34 20.08
C LYS A 76 -12.76 2.52 18.69
N HIS A 77 -12.73 3.73 18.13
CA HIS A 77 -13.37 4.03 16.85
C HIS A 77 -12.65 3.31 15.69
N MET A 78 -13.41 2.59 14.86
CA MET A 78 -12.88 1.75 13.79
C MET A 78 -13.83 1.72 12.59
N SER A 79 -13.90 2.82 11.85
CA SER A 79 -14.76 2.97 10.66
C SER A 79 -14.01 2.91 9.32
N GLN A 80 -12.72 3.24 9.32
CA GLN A 80 -11.92 3.49 8.11
C GLN A 80 -10.64 2.65 8.14
N VAL A 81 -10.00 2.46 6.98
CA VAL A 81 -8.76 1.67 6.86
C VAL A 81 -7.66 2.23 7.78
N TRP A 82 -7.50 3.55 7.83
CA TRP A 82 -6.52 4.24 8.67
C TRP A 82 -6.83 4.24 10.18
N HIS A 83 -8.04 3.85 10.59
CA HIS A 83 -8.38 3.61 12.01
C HIS A 83 -7.93 2.22 12.48
N GLY A 84 -7.55 1.34 11.55
CA GLY A 84 -7.12 -0.02 11.83
C GLY A 84 -5.90 -0.11 12.73
N ARG A 85 -5.96 -0.95 13.78
CA ARG A 85 -4.78 -1.36 14.58
C ARG A 85 -3.61 -1.77 13.68
N LYS A 86 -3.91 -2.38 12.53
CA LYS A 86 -2.96 -2.76 11.50
C LYS A 86 -2.15 -1.57 10.98
N MET A 87 -2.80 -0.48 10.59
CA MET A 87 -2.14 0.74 10.12
C MET A 87 -1.38 1.44 11.24
N VAL A 88 -1.95 1.45 12.46
CA VAL A 88 -1.38 2.17 13.60
C VAL A 88 -0.17 1.45 14.21
N HIS A 89 -0.14 0.11 14.21
CA HIS A 89 0.87 -0.66 14.95
C HIS A 89 1.56 -1.78 14.14
N ASP A 90 0.85 -2.47 13.24
CA ASP A 90 1.37 -3.73 12.69
C ASP A 90 2.15 -3.55 11.37
N ILE A 91 1.81 -2.53 10.57
CA ILE A 91 2.53 -2.22 9.34
C ILE A 91 3.91 -1.67 9.69
N PRO A 92 5.00 -2.17 9.09
CA PRO A 92 6.33 -1.61 9.26
C PRO A 92 6.40 -0.11 8.93
N ASP A 93 7.15 0.67 9.72
CA ASP A 93 7.25 2.13 9.61
C ASP A 93 7.60 2.60 8.18
N ARG A 94 8.48 1.87 7.48
CA ARG A 94 8.92 2.16 6.10
C ARG A 94 7.82 2.16 5.03
N PHE A 95 6.63 1.63 5.35
CA PHE A 95 5.47 1.57 4.45
C PHE A 95 4.42 2.63 4.80
N LEU A 96 4.71 3.50 5.77
CA LEU A 96 3.85 4.61 6.12
C LEU A 96 4.43 5.90 5.56
N THR A 97 3.54 6.88 5.40
CA THR A 97 3.88 8.22 4.94
C THR A 97 5.14 8.72 5.69
N PRO A 98 6.26 8.98 5.01
CA PRO A 98 7.54 9.19 5.68
C PRO A 98 7.70 10.64 6.16
N CYS A 99 6.94 11.60 5.63
CA CYS A 99 7.06 13.00 6.01
C CYS A 99 5.77 13.61 6.57
N PHE A 100 5.94 14.67 7.35
CA PHE A 100 4.86 15.47 7.89
C PHE A 100 5.22 16.95 7.80
N ARG A 101 4.31 17.74 7.22
CA ARG A 101 4.46 19.20 7.14
C ARG A 101 3.77 19.87 8.32
N TYR A 102 4.51 20.69 9.05
CA TYR A 102 3.98 21.47 10.18
C TYR A 102 4.65 22.84 10.26
N ARG A 103 3.85 23.91 10.33
CA ARG A 103 4.32 25.32 10.35
C ARG A 103 5.37 25.62 9.27
N ASP A 104 5.05 25.24 8.02
CA ASP A 104 5.91 25.40 6.84
C ASP A 104 7.24 24.62 6.85
N LYS A 105 7.44 23.75 7.84
CA LYS A 105 8.61 22.87 7.95
C LYS A 105 8.25 21.45 7.58
N MET A 106 9.16 20.77 6.89
CA MET A 106 9.01 19.37 6.51
C MET A 106 9.87 18.48 7.40
N PHE A 107 9.21 17.67 8.24
CA PHE A 107 9.84 16.67 9.08
C PHE A 107 9.75 15.31 8.40
N TYR A 108 10.83 14.52 8.48
CA TYR A 108 10.84 13.13 7.98
C TYR A 108 11.05 12.17 9.15
N VAL A 109 10.54 10.95 8.99
CA VAL A 109 10.90 9.83 9.85
C VAL A 109 12.39 9.53 9.74
N ASP A 110 12.92 8.91 10.79
CA ASP A 110 14.32 8.55 10.97
C ASP A 110 15.29 9.74 10.96
N GLU A 111 14.81 10.98 11.06
CA GLU A 111 15.62 12.20 11.14
C GLU A 111 15.57 12.87 12.52
N LEU A 112 16.70 13.45 12.95
CA LEU A 112 16.77 14.17 14.22
C LEU A 112 15.92 15.44 14.19
N VAL A 113 15.12 15.64 15.23
CA VAL A 113 14.27 16.82 15.43
C VAL A 113 14.61 17.46 16.77
N ARG A 114 14.77 18.78 16.76
CA ARG A 114 14.95 19.58 17.99
C ARG A 114 13.59 19.90 18.61
N ARG A 115 13.47 19.68 19.92
CA ARG A 115 12.37 20.16 20.77
C ARG A 115 12.94 21.12 21.82
N ALA A 116 12.08 21.72 22.64
CA ALA A 116 12.50 22.72 23.62
C ALA A 116 13.56 22.18 24.61
N ASP A 117 13.30 21.00 25.17
CA ASP A 117 14.09 20.45 26.28
C ASP A 117 14.91 19.20 25.89
N ASP A 118 14.64 18.62 24.72
CA ASP A 118 15.23 17.36 24.28
C ASP A 118 15.29 17.25 22.75
N TRP A 119 15.77 16.08 22.30
CA TRP A 119 15.81 15.70 20.91
C TRP A 119 14.87 14.51 20.67
N PHE A 120 14.42 14.35 19.43
CA PHE A 120 13.53 13.26 19.07
C PHE A 120 13.83 12.73 17.68
N ILE A 121 13.69 11.41 17.50
CA ILE A 121 13.72 10.78 16.17
C ILE A 121 12.34 10.17 15.93
N PRO A 122 11.47 10.80 15.12
CA PRO A 122 10.18 10.24 14.76
C PRO A 122 10.39 9.03 13.84
N VAL A 123 9.62 7.97 14.05
CA VAL A 123 9.60 6.79 13.15
C VAL A 123 8.22 6.58 12.52
N ARG A 124 7.18 7.28 13.02
CA ARG A 124 5.82 7.18 12.50
C ARG A 124 5.00 8.42 12.84
N TRP A 125 4.22 8.90 11.88
CA TRP A 125 3.25 9.97 12.06
C TRP A 125 1.85 9.39 12.30
N ILE A 126 1.12 9.93 13.27
CA ILE A 126 -0.26 9.54 13.58
C ILE A 126 -1.12 10.76 13.90
N MET A 127 -2.42 10.63 13.70
CA MET A 127 -3.43 11.55 14.20
C MET A 127 -4.02 10.98 15.49
N VAL A 128 -4.31 11.82 16.50
CA VAL A 128 -4.84 11.36 17.80
C VAL A 128 -6.10 12.12 18.21
N GLY A 129 -7.09 11.38 18.66
CA GLY A 129 -8.36 11.90 19.20
C GLY A 129 -9.30 12.48 18.16
N PRO A 130 -10.50 12.91 18.56
CA PRO A 130 -11.56 13.33 17.63
C PRO A 130 -11.17 14.56 16.79
N ASN A 131 -10.29 15.41 17.32
CA ASN A 131 -9.79 16.61 16.66
C ASN A 131 -8.62 16.34 15.69
N ARG A 132 -8.20 15.07 15.56
CA ARG A 132 -7.05 14.67 14.74
C ARG A 132 -5.81 15.51 15.08
N GLU A 133 -5.37 15.49 16.33
CA GLU A 133 -4.16 16.21 16.73
C GLU A 133 -2.91 15.45 16.23
N PRO A 134 -1.98 16.09 15.51
CA PRO A 134 -0.82 15.40 14.94
C PRO A 134 0.19 15.03 16.02
N HIS A 135 0.57 13.76 16.03
CA HIS A 135 1.57 13.18 16.92
C HIS A 135 2.59 12.38 16.12
N ALA A 136 3.76 12.18 16.72
CA ALA A 136 4.80 11.29 16.23
C ALA A 136 5.09 10.20 17.25
N ILE A 137 5.26 8.97 16.79
CA ILE A 137 5.84 7.87 17.54
C ILE A 137 7.33 7.80 17.16
N GLY A 138 8.22 7.62 18.13
CA GLY A 138 9.65 7.69 17.91
C GLY A 138 10.48 7.44 19.16
N TYR A 139 11.75 7.80 19.10
CA TYR A 139 12.71 7.63 20.19
C TYR A 139 13.07 8.97 20.81
N ILE A 140 13.13 9.01 22.14
CA ILE A 140 13.69 10.15 22.88
C ILE A 140 15.21 10.10 22.71
N VAL A 141 15.79 11.28 22.46
CA VAL A 141 17.22 11.45 22.32
C VAL A 141 17.67 12.51 23.33
N LYS A 142 18.74 12.24 24.07
CA LYS A 142 19.25 13.17 25.08
C LYS A 142 20.74 13.44 24.89
N ASP A 143 21.14 14.64 25.27
CA ASP A 143 22.54 15.01 25.40
C ASP A 143 23.19 14.23 26.56
N THR A 144 24.31 13.60 26.27
CA THR A 144 25.21 12.98 27.25
C THR A 144 26.63 13.54 27.07
N PRO A 145 27.54 13.38 28.05
CA PRO A 145 28.93 13.77 27.86
C PRO A 145 29.63 13.09 26.67
N ALA A 146 29.13 11.94 26.21
CA ALA A 146 29.66 11.18 25.07
C ALA A 146 29.00 11.53 23.72
N GLY A 147 27.98 12.40 23.71
CA GLY A 147 27.17 12.73 22.54
C GLY A 147 25.68 12.45 22.73
N LEU A 148 24.91 12.52 21.65
CA LEU A 148 23.49 12.19 21.65
C LEU A 148 23.28 10.69 21.81
N HIS A 149 22.55 10.32 22.87
CA HIS A 149 22.12 8.96 23.13
C HIS A 149 20.68 8.74 22.69
N VAL A 150 20.41 7.69 21.93
CA VAL A 150 19.07 7.32 21.46
C VAL A 150 18.49 6.19 22.31
N PHE A 151 17.46 6.49 23.10
CA PHE A 151 16.78 5.50 23.95
C PHE A 151 15.85 4.61 23.12
N ARG A 152 16.40 3.58 22.47
CA ARG A 152 15.70 2.73 21.50
C ARG A 152 14.77 1.66 22.10
N ASP A 153 14.90 1.34 23.39
CA ASP A 153 14.15 0.25 24.02
C ASP A 153 12.64 0.51 24.09
N HIS A 154 12.23 1.79 24.11
CA HIS A 154 10.84 2.18 24.25
C HIS A 154 10.48 3.33 23.32
N ARG A 155 9.53 3.08 22.42
CA ARG A 155 8.94 4.14 21.60
C ARG A 155 8.04 5.03 22.45
N LYS A 156 8.16 6.34 22.27
CA LYS A 156 7.31 7.36 22.89
C LYS A 156 6.45 8.05 21.85
N THR A 157 5.27 8.48 22.27
CA THR A 157 4.37 9.31 21.45
C THR A 157 4.48 10.75 21.94
N VAL A 158 4.74 11.69 21.04
CA VAL A 158 4.88 13.12 21.34
C VAL A 158 4.07 13.95 20.36
N LYS A 159 3.64 15.14 20.76
CA LYS A 159 2.91 16.06 19.88
C LYS A 159 3.85 16.68 18.86
N VAL A 160 3.44 16.72 17.59
CA VAL A 160 4.21 17.40 16.52
C VAL A 160 4.33 18.90 16.81
N SER A 161 3.39 19.49 17.54
CA SER A 161 3.46 20.89 17.98
C SER A 161 4.65 21.23 18.88
N THR A 162 5.33 20.22 19.44
CA THR A 162 6.55 20.41 20.24
C THR A 162 7.81 20.50 19.39
N PHE A 163 7.73 20.24 18.09
CA PHE A 163 8.87 20.23 17.19
C PHE A 163 9.24 21.66 16.80
N LEU A 164 10.51 22.01 17.00
CA LEU A 164 11.03 23.35 16.77
C LEU A 164 11.82 23.42 15.47
N GLU A 165 12.77 22.50 15.27
CA GLU A 165 13.69 22.54 14.12
C GLU A 165 13.78 21.18 13.44
N SER A 166 13.72 21.22 12.11
CA SER A 166 13.88 20.06 11.25
C SER A 166 15.37 19.75 11.02
N PHE A 167 15.67 18.51 10.64
CA PHE A 167 17.03 18.09 10.31
C PHE A 167 17.70 18.96 9.23
N CYS A 168 16.93 19.45 8.25
CA CYS A 168 17.45 20.36 7.23
C CYS A 168 17.90 21.70 7.81
N GLU A 169 17.16 22.26 8.77
CA GLU A 169 17.54 23.51 9.44
C GLU A 169 18.79 23.31 10.31
N LEU A 170 18.83 22.21 11.06
CA LEU A 170 19.99 21.84 11.88
C LEU A 170 21.24 21.64 11.01
N THR A 171 21.10 20.98 9.86
CA THR A 171 22.18 20.80 8.89
C THR A 171 22.67 22.14 8.35
N ALA A 172 21.75 23.02 7.95
CA ALA A 172 22.08 24.33 7.39
C ALA A 172 22.81 25.24 8.40
N ARG A 173 22.55 25.06 9.70
CA ARG A 173 23.22 25.77 10.79
C ARG A 173 24.49 25.09 11.30
N MET A 174 24.78 23.87 10.84
CA MET A 174 25.85 23.01 11.37
C MET A 174 25.71 22.72 12.87
N GLU A 175 24.45 22.58 13.33
CA GLU A 175 24.09 22.38 14.74
C GLU A 175 23.67 20.93 15.05
N ILE A 176 24.11 19.96 14.26
CA ILE A 176 23.87 18.54 14.54
C ILE A 176 24.96 18.05 15.49
N PRO A 177 24.64 17.68 16.75
CA PRO A 177 25.64 17.16 17.66
C PRO A 177 26.07 15.73 17.26
N ALA A 178 27.26 15.33 17.69
CA ALA A 178 27.73 13.96 17.51
C ALA A 178 26.88 12.98 18.33
N PHE A 179 26.65 11.78 17.78
CA PHE A 179 26.01 10.68 18.49
C PHE A 179 27.04 9.87 19.26
N ASP A 180 26.61 9.24 20.35
CA ASP A 180 27.48 8.34 21.10
C ASP A 180 27.72 6.99 20.39
N ASP A 181 28.66 6.21 20.91
CA ASP A 181 29.08 4.92 20.35
C ASP A 181 27.93 3.89 20.27
N GLU A 182 26.93 4.00 21.16
CA GLU A 182 25.76 3.10 21.20
C GLU A 182 24.68 3.47 20.16
N SER A 183 24.74 4.69 19.61
CA SER A 183 23.75 5.29 18.72
C SER A 183 24.28 5.58 17.30
N THR A 184 25.43 5.01 16.94
CA THR A 184 26.12 5.22 15.65
C THR A 184 25.32 4.80 14.40
N GLU A 185 24.29 3.96 14.57
CA GLU A 185 23.43 3.50 13.48
C GLU A 185 22.41 4.55 12.98
N PHE A 186 22.10 5.56 13.80
CA PHE A 186 21.09 6.58 13.49
C PHE A 186 21.57 7.62 12.48
N PRO A 187 22.79 8.19 12.60
CA PRO A 187 23.33 9.11 11.60
C PRO A 187 23.30 8.56 10.18
N ALA A 188 23.54 7.26 9.98
CA ALA A 188 23.53 6.62 8.65
C ALA A 188 22.17 6.65 7.94
N LYS A 189 21.08 6.97 8.66
CA LYS A 189 19.71 7.08 8.14
C LYS A 189 19.30 8.53 7.85
N MET A 190 20.18 9.49 8.15
CA MET A 190 19.92 10.93 8.07
C MET A 190 20.88 11.59 7.05
N PRO A 191 20.39 12.35 6.06
CA PRO A 191 18.98 12.61 5.76
C PRO A 191 18.25 11.36 5.23
N HIS A 192 16.93 11.35 5.38
CA HIS A 192 16.10 10.27 4.87
C HIS A 192 16.26 10.12 3.35
N ARG A 193 16.40 8.87 2.88
CA ARG A 193 16.73 8.54 1.47
C ARG A 193 15.84 9.22 0.43
N LEU A 194 14.57 9.42 0.74
CA LEU A 194 13.61 10.01 -0.21
C LEU A 194 13.78 11.52 -0.36
N ARG A 195 14.52 12.21 0.52
CA ARG A 195 14.75 13.66 0.38
C ARG A 195 15.47 14.02 -0.91
N SER A 196 16.44 13.21 -1.35
CA SER A 196 17.16 13.45 -2.60
C SER A 196 16.25 13.39 -3.84
N ILE A 197 15.17 12.61 -3.76
CA ILE A 197 14.16 12.46 -4.83
C ILE A 197 13.06 13.52 -4.69
N ALA A 198 12.60 13.75 -3.47
CA ALA A 198 11.49 14.65 -3.16
C ALA A 198 11.85 16.13 -3.28
N GLY A 199 13.09 16.50 -2.91
CA GLY A 199 13.45 17.90 -2.69
C GLY A 199 12.59 18.49 -1.57
N SER A 200 11.85 19.56 -1.88
CA SER A 200 10.91 20.22 -0.96
C SER A 200 9.50 19.62 -0.97
N ARG A 201 9.21 18.68 -1.86
CA ARG A 201 7.87 18.10 -2.06
C ARG A 201 7.52 17.13 -0.92
N PRO A 202 6.25 17.07 -0.48
CA PRO A 202 5.82 16.05 0.46
C PRO A 202 5.77 14.69 -0.23
N VAL A 203 5.95 13.63 0.55
CA VAL A 203 5.84 12.24 0.14
C VAL A 203 4.70 11.60 0.92
N TYR A 204 3.76 10.99 0.21
CA TYR A 204 2.61 10.29 0.78
C TYR A 204 2.67 8.80 0.47
N SER A 205 2.36 7.96 1.45
CA SER A 205 2.13 6.54 1.21
C SER A 205 0.62 6.30 1.07
N VAL A 206 0.22 5.73 -0.07
CA VAL A 206 -1.18 5.43 -0.40
C VAL A 206 -1.41 3.93 -0.28
N PRO A 207 -2.17 3.47 0.72
CA PRO A 207 -2.48 2.06 0.82
C PRO A 207 -3.50 1.67 -0.26
N LEU A 208 -3.35 0.47 -0.82
CA LEU A 208 -4.18 -0.03 -1.90
C LEU A 208 -5.02 -1.23 -1.46
N ILE A 209 -6.29 -1.23 -1.87
CA ILE A 209 -7.14 -2.41 -1.84
C ILE A 209 -7.11 -3.01 -3.24
N ILE A 210 -6.62 -4.24 -3.36
CA ILE A 210 -6.54 -4.96 -4.63
C ILE A 210 -7.55 -6.10 -4.57
N PHE A 211 -8.44 -6.14 -5.56
CA PHE A 211 -9.37 -7.25 -5.71
C PHE A 211 -9.25 -7.86 -7.10
N MET A 212 -9.47 -9.17 -7.15
CA MET A 212 -9.50 -9.93 -8.39
C MET A 212 -10.69 -10.87 -8.34
N ASP A 213 -11.46 -10.89 -9.42
CA ASP A 213 -12.66 -11.70 -9.53
C ASP A 213 -12.80 -12.27 -10.95
N ASP A 214 -13.58 -13.34 -11.10
CA ASP A 214 -13.99 -13.81 -12.42
C ASP A 214 -15.30 -13.21 -12.90
N ALA A 215 -15.23 -12.52 -14.02
CA ALA A 215 -16.39 -12.02 -14.73
C ALA A 215 -16.65 -12.87 -15.99
N SER A 216 -17.91 -12.96 -16.40
CA SER A 216 -18.25 -13.47 -17.73
C SER A 216 -18.20 -12.32 -18.73
N GLY A 217 -17.43 -12.47 -19.80
CA GLY A 217 -17.45 -11.55 -20.94
C GLY A 217 -18.64 -11.76 -21.88
N ALA A 218 -19.53 -12.73 -21.61
CA ALA A 218 -20.67 -13.06 -22.46
C ALA A 218 -21.98 -12.57 -21.84
N ILE A 219 -22.84 -11.96 -22.66
CA ILE A 219 -24.26 -11.66 -22.36
C ILE A 219 -25.11 -12.95 -22.50
N SER A 220 -24.60 -13.98 -23.18
CA SER A 220 -25.28 -15.27 -23.37
C SER A 220 -25.06 -16.24 -22.21
N LYS A 221 -25.78 -17.38 -22.22
CA LYS A 221 -25.66 -18.44 -21.20
C LYS A 221 -24.31 -19.18 -21.20
N GLN A 222 -23.44 -18.93 -22.18
CA GLN A 222 -22.16 -19.62 -22.29
C GLN A 222 -21.07 -18.82 -21.56
N TRP A 223 -20.59 -19.36 -20.45
CA TRP A 223 -19.62 -18.71 -19.58
C TRP A 223 -18.27 -18.47 -20.30
N ASN A 224 -17.97 -17.21 -20.62
CA ASN A 224 -16.66 -16.80 -21.15
C ASN A 224 -15.85 -16.15 -20.03
N LYS A 225 -15.10 -16.97 -19.30
CA LYS A 225 -14.41 -16.56 -18.07
C LYS A 225 -13.31 -15.54 -18.35
N HIS A 226 -13.34 -14.42 -17.65
CA HIS A 226 -12.31 -13.40 -17.63
C HIS A 226 -11.88 -13.17 -16.20
N TRP A 227 -10.59 -13.17 -15.94
CA TRP A 227 -10.06 -12.71 -14.67
C TRP A 227 -9.86 -11.21 -14.77
N CYS A 228 -10.53 -10.46 -13.90
CA CYS A 228 -10.42 -9.01 -13.83
C CYS A 228 -9.77 -8.61 -12.51
N VAL A 229 -8.87 -7.63 -12.58
CA VAL A 229 -8.18 -7.05 -11.43
C VAL A 229 -8.55 -5.59 -11.34
N TYR A 230 -8.92 -5.16 -10.15
CA TYR A 230 -9.24 -3.78 -9.85
C TYR A 230 -8.56 -3.34 -8.56
N ILE A 231 -8.39 -2.04 -8.45
CA ILE A 231 -7.68 -1.39 -7.37
C ILE A 231 -8.54 -0.24 -6.85
N SER A 232 -8.56 -0.08 -5.53
CA SER A 232 -9.17 1.07 -4.88
C SER A 232 -8.16 1.72 -3.94
N ASN A 233 -8.20 3.05 -3.90
CA ASN A 233 -7.35 3.87 -3.04
C ASN A 233 -7.86 3.83 -1.60
N ALA A 234 -7.14 3.12 -0.72
CA ALA A 234 -7.56 2.91 0.66
C ALA A 234 -7.31 4.12 1.57
N ALA A 235 -6.74 5.21 1.04
CA ALA A 235 -6.73 6.50 1.71
C ALA A 235 -8.11 7.17 1.65
N LEU A 236 -9.07 6.65 0.87
CA LEU A 236 -10.44 7.17 0.79
C LEU A 236 -11.37 6.54 1.84
N PRO A 237 -12.40 7.29 2.27
CA PRO A 237 -13.38 6.81 3.21
C PRO A 237 -14.19 5.64 2.63
N ARG A 238 -14.53 4.68 3.48
CA ARG A 238 -15.27 3.47 3.11
C ARG A 238 -16.60 3.81 2.41
N GLU A 239 -17.24 4.90 2.82
CA GLU A 239 -18.51 5.37 2.31
C GLU A 239 -18.43 5.69 0.81
N VAL A 240 -17.28 6.18 0.32
CA VAL A 240 -17.10 6.49 -1.10
C VAL A 240 -16.55 5.30 -1.88
N LEU A 241 -15.79 4.41 -1.23
CA LEU A 241 -15.20 3.22 -1.84
C LEU A 241 -16.22 2.21 -2.40
N GLN A 242 -17.49 2.33 -2.03
CA GLN A 242 -18.57 1.51 -2.58
C GLN A 242 -19.08 1.98 -3.94
N SER A 243 -18.69 3.19 -4.38
CA SER A 243 -19.08 3.73 -5.68
C SER A 243 -18.08 3.32 -6.78
N GLU A 244 -18.62 2.98 -7.96
CA GLU A 244 -17.84 2.61 -9.15
C GLU A 244 -16.82 3.68 -9.55
N TYR A 245 -17.09 4.95 -9.23
CA TYR A 245 -16.21 6.07 -9.51
C TYR A 245 -14.80 5.92 -8.90
N TYR A 246 -14.70 5.23 -7.75
CA TYR A 246 -13.47 5.05 -6.99
C TYR A 246 -12.81 3.67 -7.20
N VAL A 247 -13.34 2.87 -8.13
CA VAL A 247 -12.77 1.59 -8.53
C VAL A 247 -11.94 1.81 -9.80
N ARG A 248 -10.66 1.45 -9.75
CA ARG A 248 -9.72 1.58 -10.86
C ARG A 248 -9.51 0.22 -11.51
N PHE A 249 -9.76 0.13 -12.81
CA PHE A 249 -9.47 -1.07 -13.58
C PHE A 249 -7.95 -1.22 -13.81
N ALA A 250 -7.39 -2.34 -13.37
CA ALA A 250 -5.95 -2.60 -13.46
C ALA A 250 -5.61 -3.56 -14.59
N SER A 251 -6.31 -4.69 -14.71
CA SER A 251 -6.01 -5.69 -15.74
C SER A 251 -7.17 -6.64 -16.01
N THR A 252 -7.20 -7.23 -17.19
CA THR A 252 -8.05 -8.38 -17.50
C THR A 252 -7.35 -9.36 -18.41
N ALA A 253 -7.61 -10.65 -18.23
CA ALA A 253 -7.17 -11.67 -19.17
C ALA A 253 -8.11 -12.88 -19.21
N THR A 254 -8.19 -13.47 -20.40
CA THR A 254 -8.96 -14.69 -20.66
C THR A 254 -8.06 -15.94 -20.65
N ARG A 255 -6.78 -15.76 -20.96
CA ARG A 255 -5.78 -16.83 -21.08
C ARG A 255 -4.76 -16.83 -19.95
N ALA A 256 -4.48 -15.67 -19.36
CA ALA A 256 -3.58 -15.59 -18.21
C ALA A 256 -4.32 -16.01 -16.94
N ALA A 257 -3.68 -16.87 -16.16
CA ALA A 257 -4.14 -17.30 -14.86
C ALA A 257 -4.06 -16.16 -13.83
N PRO A 258 -4.84 -16.23 -12.73
CA PRO A 258 -4.84 -15.24 -11.67
C PRO A 258 -3.45 -14.84 -11.14
N LEU A 259 -2.55 -15.80 -10.98
CA LEU A 259 -1.20 -15.54 -10.48
C LEU A 259 -0.31 -14.84 -11.51
N GLU A 260 -0.53 -15.08 -12.80
CA GLU A 260 0.18 -14.36 -13.86
C GLU A 260 -0.25 -12.90 -13.86
N LEU A 261 -1.56 -12.62 -13.73
CA LEU A 261 -2.06 -11.26 -13.58
C LEU A 261 -1.49 -10.57 -12.33
N MET A 262 -1.47 -11.26 -11.18
CA MET A 262 -0.91 -10.71 -9.94
C MET A 262 0.59 -10.43 -10.03
N GLN A 263 1.35 -11.21 -10.80
CA GLN A 263 2.76 -10.91 -11.02
C GLN A 263 2.92 -9.52 -11.65
N GLY A 264 2.19 -9.22 -12.73
CA GLY A 264 2.27 -7.90 -13.36
C GLY A 264 1.82 -6.75 -12.44
N ILE A 265 0.85 -7.01 -11.55
CA ILE A 265 0.42 -6.06 -10.52
C ILE A 265 1.51 -5.85 -9.48
N CYS A 266 2.12 -6.91 -8.93
CA CYS A 266 3.22 -6.80 -7.98
C CYS A 266 4.40 -6.03 -8.58
N GLU A 267 4.80 -6.34 -9.82
CA GLU A 267 5.86 -5.60 -10.51
C GLU A 267 5.51 -4.12 -10.68
N SER A 268 4.25 -3.78 -10.96
CA SER A 268 3.80 -2.38 -11.02
C SER A 268 3.88 -1.69 -9.66
N ILE A 269 3.56 -2.38 -8.57
CA ILE A 269 3.65 -1.83 -7.20
C ILE A 269 5.11 -1.64 -6.80
N GLU A 270 5.96 -2.62 -7.10
CA GLU A 270 7.40 -2.56 -6.81
C GLU A 270 8.09 -1.44 -7.60
N GLU A 271 7.72 -1.23 -8.87
CA GLU A 271 8.18 -0.11 -9.69
C GLU A 271 7.78 1.24 -9.06
N ALA A 272 6.52 1.36 -8.63
CA ALA A 272 6.00 2.56 -7.95
C ALA A 272 6.65 2.82 -6.58
N PHE A 273 6.96 1.76 -5.83
CA PHE A 273 7.62 1.86 -4.52
C PHE A 273 9.11 2.22 -4.65
N ALA A 274 9.80 1.62 -5.62
CA ALA A 274 11.23 1.89 -5.85
C ALA A 274 11.47 3.30 -6.38
N THR A 275 10.57 3.81 -7.21
CA THR A 275 10.65 5.15 -7.80
C THR A 275 9.36 5.91 -7.49
N PRO A 276 9.32 6.66 -6.38
CA PRO A 276 8.13 7.42 -6.00
C PRO A 276 7.67 8.34 -7.13
N ILE A 277 6.36 8.45 -7.26
CA ILE A 277 5.74 9.04 -8.44
C ILE A 277 5.41 10.50 -8.17
N VAL A 278 5.84 11.41 -9.05
CA VAL A 278 5.40 12.80 -9.01
C VAL A 278 3.94 12.91 -9.44
N ALA A 279 3.10 13.46 -8.57
CA ALA A 279 1.71 13.78 -8.79
C ALA A 279 1.45 15.25 -8.43
N TYR A 280 0.42 15.85 -9.02
CA TYR A 280 -0.04 17.17 -8.60
C TYR A 280 -1.14 17.00 -7.55
N ASP A 281 -0.95 17.57 -6.36
CA ASP A 281 -1.97 17.60 -5.31
C ASP A 281 -2.84 18.83 -5.49
N CYS A 282 -4.07 18.63 -5.97
CA CYS A 282 -4.97 19.75 -6.26
C CYS A 282 -5.48 20.48 -5.02
N VAL A 283 -5.38 19.88 -3.83
CA VAL A 283 -5.75 20.53 -2.57
C VAL A 283 -4.59 21.38 -2.04
N ALA A 284 -3.36 20.86 -2.12
CA ALA A 284 -2.17 21.60 -1.69
C ALA A 284 -1.68 22.62 -2.73
N GLY A 285 -2.07 22.47 -4.00
CA GLY A 285 -1.63 23.34 -5.09
C GLY A 285 -0.16 23.17 -5.47
N GLU A 286 0.43 22.00 -5.19
CA GLU A 286 1.85 21.73 -5.38
C GLU A 286 2.09 20.29 -5.88
N GLU A 287 3.31 20.02 -6.37
CA GLU A 287 3.74 18.66 -6.68
C GLU A 287 4.06 17.88 -5.41
N VAL A 288 3.71 16.59 -5.40
CA VAL A 288 3.91 15.65 -4.30
C VAL A 288 4.42 14.32 -4.85
N LEU A 289 5.10 13.53 -4.01
CA LEU A 289 5.43 12.14 -4.33
C LEU A 289 4.40 11.20 -3.71
N ALA A 290 3.92 10.23 -4.48
CA ALA A 290 3.07 9.14 -3.99
C ALA A 290 3.79 7.79 -4.09
N GLU A 291 3.73 7.00 -3.01
CA GLU A 291 4.33 5.67 -2.86
C GLU A 291 3.25 4.66 -2.44
N GLU A 292 3.28 3.43 -2.94
CA GLU A 292 2.21 2.43 -2.78
C GLU A 292 2.42 1.45 -1.63
N CYS A 293 1.36 0.99 -0.97
CA CYS A 293 1.46 -0.04 0.08
C CYS A 293 0.34 -1.10 -0.01
N SER A 294 0.70 -2.38 -0.02
CA SER A 294 -0.25 -3.50 -0.16
C SER A 294 -0.48 -4.29 1.15
N SER A 295 -1.64 -4.93 1.27
CA SER A 295 -1.96 -5.82 2.39
C SER A 295 -2.80 -7.04 1.94
N SER A 296 -2.60 -8.19 2.58
CA SER A 296 -3.10 -9.53 2.17
C SER A 296 -4.62 -9.61 1.92
N GLY A 297 -5.04 -10.09 0.74
CA GLY A 297 -6.42 -10.07 0.23
C GLY A 297 -7.42 -11.14 0.73
N LEU A 298 -8.65 -11.08 0.20
CA LEU A 298 -9.91 -11.64 0.72
C LEU A 298 -10.15 -13.15 0.52
N ASN A 299 -9.36 -13.85 -0.29
CA ASN A 299 -9.63 -15.25 -0.69
C ASN A 299 -8.87 -16.31 0.14
N SER A 300 -8.56 -15.97 1.38
CA SER A 300 -7.82 -16.80 2.32
C SER A 300 -8.81 -17.57 3.20
N SER A 301 -8.60 -18.88 3.37
CA SER A 301 -9.38 -19.71 4.30
C SER A 301 -9.28 -19.21 5.75
N HIS A 302 -8.17 -18.55 6.07
CA HIS A 302 -7.99 -17.85 7.34
C HIS A 302 -8.00 -16.33 7.14
N PHE A 303 -8.65 -15.58 8.04
CA PHE A 303 -8.82 -14.13 7.85
C PHE A 303 -7.49 -13.36 7.84
N CYS A 304 -6.43 -13.96 8.39
CA CYS A 304 -5.11 -13.35 8.43
C CYS A 304 -3.99 -14.40 8.43
N ARG A 305 -2.75 -14.01 8.08
CA ARG A 305 -1.56 -14.89 8.15
C ARG A 305 -1.05 -15.12 9.58
N THR A 306 -1.74 -14.57 10.56
CA THR A 306 -1.28 -14.45 11.95
C THR A 306 -2.13 -15.23 12.93
N CYS A 307 -3.40 -15.37 12.60
CA CYS A 307 -4.43 -16.00 13.39
C CYS A 307 -4.76 -17.34 12.74
N ASP A 308 -4.88 -18.37 13.56
CA ASP A 308 -5.41 -19.67 13.11
C ASP A 308 -6.93 -19.59 12.87
N VAL A 309 -7.55 -18.42 13.15
CA VAL A 309 -8.98 -18.16 12.99
C VAL A 309 -9.37 -18.19 11.51
N GLY A 310 -10.22 -19.15 11.16
CA GLY A 310 -10.63 -19.42 9.79
C GLY A 310 -11.02 -20.87 9.57
N GLY A 311 -11.00 -21.30 8.32
CA GLY A 311 -11.32 -22.63 7.87
C GLY A 311 -12.05 -22.62 6.53
N SER A 312 -12.60 -23.75 6.14
CA SER A 312 -13.50 -23.81 4.98
C SER A 312 -14.74 -22.94 5.21
N ASP A 313 -15.39 -22.51 4.14
CA ASP A 313 -16.62 -21.72 4.25
C ASP A 313 -17.72 -22.50 4.99
N ALA A 314 -17.79 -23.82 4.76
CA ALA A 314 -18.68 -24.71 5.49
C ALA A 314 -18.39 -24.73 7.00
N TYR A 315 -17.11 -24.75 7.40
CA TYR A 315 -16.76 -24.67 8.83
C TYR A 315 -17.13 -23.32 9.42
N LYS A 316 -16.77 -22.21 8.77
CA LYS A 316 -17.09 -20.86 9.25
C LYS A 316 -18.59 -20.60 9.38
N GLN A 317 -19.41 -21.25 8.57
CA GLN A 317 -20.88 -21.17 8.61
C GLN A 317 -21.52 -22.12 9.64
N SER A 318 -20.76 -23.05 10.22
CA SER A 318 -21.22 -23.91 11.33
C SER A 318 -21.24 -23.14 12.65
N LEU A 319 -22.04 -23.61 13.62
CA LEU A 319 -22.10 -23.03 14.96
C LEU A 319 -20.73 -22.99 15.64
N ASP A 320 -19.95 -24.07 15.52
CA ASP A 320 -18.62 -24.19 16.12
C ASP A 320 -17.60 -23.27 15.45
N GLY A 321 -17.60 -23.20 14.12
CA GLY A 321 -16.73 -22.28 13.40
C GLY A 321 -17.09 -20.82 13.67
N TYR A 322 -18.38 -20.48 13.75
CA TYR A 322 -18.84 -19.14 14.12
C TYR A 322 -18.39 -18.77 15.54
N LYS A 323 -18.55 -19.67 16.52
CA LYS A 323 -18.09 -19.47 17.89
C LYS A 323 -16.57 -19.27 17.97
N SER A 324 -15.80 -20.00 17.16
CA SER A 324 -14.33 -19.88 17.13
C SER A 324 -13.85 -18.47 16.73
N LEU A 325 -14.66 -17.70 15.99
CA LEU A 325 -14.35 -16.32 15.58
C LEU A 325 -14.24 -15.36 16.77
N PHE A 326 -14.87 -15.70 17.89
CA PHE A 326 -14.96 -14.86 19.09
C PHE A 326 -14.08 -15.35 20.24
N THR A 327 -13.22 -16.35 19.98
CA THR A 327 -12.30 -16.90 20.97
C THR A 327 -10.87 -16.44 20.73
N THR A 328 -10.09 -16.29 21.80
CA THR A 328 -8.68 -15.89 21.75
C THR A 328 -7.86 -16.95 21.01
N GLY A 329 -7.14 -16.54 19.97
CA GLY A 329 -6.30 -17.44 19.17
C GLY A 329 -5.06 -17.94 19.93
N ASN A 330 -4.44 -19.00 19.41
CA ASN A 330 -3.23 -19.57 19.98
C ASN A 330 -2.04 -18.59 19.92
N ARG A 331 -1.17 -18.62 20.93
CA ARG A 331 0.09 -17.86 20.92
C ARG A 331 1.04 -18.47 19.89
N ARG A 332 1.52 -17.66 18.93
CA ARG A 332 2.52 -18.12 17.95
C ARG A 332 3.88 -18.33 18.59
N VAL A 333 4.54 -19.40 18.15
CA VAL A 333 5.93 -19.74 18.47
C VAL A 333 6.75 -19.64 17.18
N ALA A 334 7.96 -19.07 17.26
CA ALA A 334 8.81 -18.83 16.10
C ALA A 334 9.11 -20.11 15.29
N ALA A 335 9.29 -21.24 15.99
CA ALA A 335 9.50 -22.55 15.38
C ALA A 335 8.35 -22.96 14.44
N ASN A 336 7.09 -22.80 14.89
CA ASN A 336 5.92 -23.17 14.08
C ASN A 336 5.81 -22.30 12.83
N THR A 337 6.14 -21.01 12.95
CA THR A 337 6.12 -20.08 11.81
C THR A 337 7.19 -20.46 10.78
N ARG A 338 8.40 -20.80 11.24
CA ARG A 338 9.50 -21.25 10.39
C ARG A 338 9.14 -22.54 9.64
N ASN A 339 8.52 -23.50 10.32
CA ASN A 339 8.09 -24.76 9.72
C ASN A 339 7.03 -24.53 8.62
N ILE A 340 6.01 -23.69 8.88
CA ILE A 340 4.98 -23.36 7.89
C ILE A 340 5.60 -22.67 6.66
N VAL A 341 6.59 -21.80 6.86
CA VAL A 341 7.29 -21.12 5.75
C VAL A 341 8.10 -22.13 4.94
N ASN A 342 8.86 -23.01 5.60
CA ASN A 342 9.65 -24.05 4.94
C ASN A 342 8.75 -25.02 4.15
N GLU A 343 7.67 -25.53 4.76
CA GLU A 343 6.71 -26.41 4.07
C GLU A 343 6.12 -25.74 2.82
N ARG A 344 5.82 -24.44 2.89
CA ARG A 344 5.29 -23.69 1.74
C ARG A 344 6.33 -23.45 0.65
N LEU A 345 7.58 -23.23 1.03
CA LEU A 345 8.70 -23.14 0.08
C LEU A 345 8.95 -24.48 -0.60
N ASP A 346 8.99 -25.58 0.17
CA ASP A 346 9.17 -26.93 -0.35
C ASP A 346 8.04 -27.33 -1.30
N MET A 347 6.80 -26.98 -0.97
CA MET A 347 5.64 -27.20 -1.86
C MET A 347 5.69 -26.37 -3.14
N ALA A 348 6.33 -25.20 -3.13
CA ALA A 348 6.45 -24.33 -4.30
C ALA A 348 7.55 -24.79 -5.27
N ILE A 349 8.54 -25.55 -4.79
CA ILE A 349 9.70 -25.99 -5.56
C ILE A 349 9.40 -27.28 -6.37
N LEU A 350 8.38 -28.06 -6.01
CA LEU A 350 8.05 -29.31 -6.71
C LEU A 350 7.25 -29.09 -8.02
N PRO A 351 7.61 -29.73 -9.15
CA PRO A 351 6.91 -29.58 -10.42
C PRO A 351 5.51 -30.21 -10.42
N LYS A 352 4.55 -29.55 -11.10
CA LYS A 352 3.14 -29.97 -11.33
C LYS A 352 2.18 -29.88 -10.12
N THR A 353 2.21 -28.78 -9.36
CA THR A 353 1.47 -28.71 -8.09
C THR A 353 0.51 -27.52 -7.92
N VAL A 354 0.14 -26.82 -8.98
CA VAL A 354 -0.85 -25.72 -8.91
C VAL A 354 -2.21 -26.20 -8.35
N GLN A 355 -2.61 -27.44 -8.64
CA GLN A 355 -3.83 -28.05 -8.09
C GLN A 355 -3.69 -28.45 -6.61
N LYS A 356 -2.53 -28.94 -6.15
CA LYS A 356 -2.36 -29.27 -4.72
C LYS A 356 -2.16 -28.03 -3.85
N ILE A 357 -1.59 -26.95 -4.37
CA ILE A 357 -1.51 -25.66 -3.65
C ILE A 357 -2.92 -25.07 -3.46
N LYS A 358 -3.78 -25.13 -4.48
CA LYS A 358 -5.21 -24.76 -4.36
C LYS A 358 -5.97 -25.68 -3.40
N ALA A 359 -5.66 -26.98 -3.36
CA ALA A 359 -6.27 -27.92 -2.43
C ALA A 359 -5.78 -27.71 -0.98
N ALA A 360 -4.49 -27.44 -0.77
CA ALA A 360 -3.88 -27.19 0.54
C ALA A 360 -4.33 -25.85 1.15
N ALA A 361 -4.51 -24.82 0.33
CA ALA A 361 -5.12 -23.56 0.78
C ALA A 361 -6.58 -23.72 1.23
N ARG A 362 -7.24 -24.82 0.83
CA ARG A 362 -8.65 -25.14 1.12
C ARG A 362 -8.83 -26.31 2.11
N ALA A 363 -7.77 -27.04 2.45
CA ALA A 363 -7.84 -28.23 3.30
C ALA A 363 -7.73 -27.85 4.79
N PRO A 364 -8.55 -28.45 5.67
CA PRO A 364 -8.33 -28.34 7.11
C PRO A 364 -7.01 -29.04 7.50
N MET A 365 -6.20 -28.43 8.37
CA MET A 365 -5.05 -29.13 8.95
C MET A 365 -5.56 -30.38 9.68
N SER A 366 -5.10 -31.56 9.27
CA SER A 366 -5.37 -32.77 10.03
C SER A 366 -4.66 -32.68 11.37
N ARG A 367 -5.43 -32.81 12.46
CA ARG A 367 -4.85 -33.09 13.78
C ARG A 367 -4.09 -34.40 13.66
N ARG A 368 -2.76 -34.35 13.77
CA ARG A 368 -1.97 -35.53 14.14
C ARG A 368 -1.71 -35.43 15.65
N SER A 369 -1.99 -36.58 16.28
CA SER A 369 -1.83 -36.95 17.68
C SER A 369 -0.58 -36.40 18.35
#